data_AF-A0A431NN85-F1
#
_entry.id   AF-A0A431NN85-F1
#
_cell.length_a   1.000
_cell.length_b   1.000
_cell.length_c   1.000
_cell.angle_alpha   90.00
_cell.angle_beta   90.00
_cell.angle_gamma   90.00
#
_symmetry.space_group_name_H-M   'P 1'
#
loop_
_entity.id
_entity.type
_entity.pdbx_description
1 polymer ?
#
loop_
_entity_poly.entity_id
_entity_poly.type
_entity_poly.pdbx_seq_one_letter_code
_entity_poly.pdbx_strand_id
1 'polypeptide(L)'
;MRTLGRVLLIPFAMLAAALTTAAVIIMLGQEKIVQAMAGRSSDEAVINAALDIFSLAIGLASVQTLVPPLLLVIVGEVARLKSALYYVVGGGVAIAIIPLIASLSTPAALAGGLSPVVWQVLATAGFAGGFIYWLLAGRTA
;
A
#
# COMPACT_ATOMS: atom_id res chain seq x y z
N MET A 1 25.38 -17.94 11.97
CA MET A 1 24.11 -18.42 11.38
C MET A 1 22.95 -17.42 11.50
N ARG A 2 22.84 -16.61 12.57
CA ARG A 2 21.77 -15.60 12.73
C ARG A 2 21.71 -14.50 11.65
N THR A 3 22.83 -14.11 11.07
CA THR A 3 22.91 -13.07 10.03
C THR A 3 22.47 -13.58 8.65
N LEU A 4 22.85 -14.80 8.27
CA LEU A 4 22.48 -15.39 6.96
C LEU A 4 20.97 -15.62 6.84
N GLY A 5 20.33 -16.10 7.91
CA GLY A 5 18.87 -16.31 7.94
C GLY A 5 18.08 -15.01 7.84
N ARG A 6 18.61 -13.89 8.37
CA ARG A 6 17.97 -12.57 8.26
C ARG A 6 18.00 -12.00 6.85
N VAL A 7 19.13 -12.13 6.16
CA VAL A 7 19.29 -11.62 4.79
C VAL A 7 18.28 -12.28 3.84
N LEU A 8 17.94 -13.55 4.07
CA LEU A 8 16.88 -14.25 3.34
C LEU A 8 15.47 -13.94 3.83
N LEU A 9 15.28 -13.65 5.12
CA LEU A 9 13.97 -13.41 5.70
C LEU A 9 13.40 -12.03 5.33
N ILE A 10 14.24 -11.00 5.17
CA ILE A 10 13.81 -9.66 4.76
C ILE A 10 13.05 -9.66 3.42
N PRO A 11 13.60 -10.20 2.30
CA PRO A 11 12.89 -10.21 1.04
C PRO A 11 11.62 -11.07 1.08
N PHE A 12 11.63 -12.18 1.83
CA PHE A 12 10.42 -12.99 2.05
C PHE A 12 9.33 -12.22 2.81
N ALA A 13 9.69 -11.51 3.88
CA ALA A 13 8.77 -10.68 4.65
C ALA A 13 8.22 -9.51 3.81
N MET A 14 9.07 -8.91 2.97
CA MET A 14 8.68 -7.87 2.02
C MET A 14 7.65 -8.39 1.01
N LEU A 15 7.88 -9.57 0.43
CA LEU A 15 6.94 -10.21 -0.49
C LEU A 15 5.61 -10.53 0.19
N ALA A 16 5.65 -11.09 1.40
CA ALA A 16 4.43 -11.38 2.17
C ALA A 16 3.64 -10.10 2.50
N ALA A 17 4.33 -9.02 2.88
CA ALA A 17 3.73 -7.72 3.12
C ALA A 17 3.09 -7.14 1.85
N ALA A 18 3.80 -7.20 0.72
CA ALA A 18 3.28 -6.74 -0.57
C ALA A 18 2.05 -7.53 -1.03
N LEU A 19 2.07 -8.86 -0.89
CA LEU A 19 0.93 -9.73 -1.18
C LEU A 19 -0.27 -9.39 -0.28
N THR A 20 -0.02 -9.11 1.00
CA THR A 20 -1.08 -8.71 1.94
C THR A 20 -1.70 -7.38 1.52
N THR A 21 -0.87 -6.37 1.22
CA THR A 21 -1.35 -5.08 0.73
C THR A 21 -2.17 -5.24 -0.54
N ALA A 22 -1.68 -6.02 -1.52
CA ALA A 22 -2.41 -6.29 -2.76
C ALA A 22 -3.76 -6.99 -2.50
N ALA A 23 -3.77 -8.01 -1.64
CA ALA A 23 -5.00 -8.72 -1.28
C ALA A 23 -6.03 -7.80 -0.63
N VAL A 24 -5.60 -6.91 0.28
CA VAL A 24 -6.49 -5.93 0.93
C VAL A 24 -7.04 -4.93 -0.07
N ILE A 25 -6.20 -4.41 -0.99
CA ILE A 25 -6.66 -3.51 -2.06
C ILE A 25 -7.72 -4.20 -2.93
N ILE A 26 -7.47 -5.45 -3.33
CA ILE A 26 -8.41 -6.21 -4.17
C ILE A 26 -9.73 -6.45 -3.44
N MET A 27 -9.69 -6.93 -2.19
CA MET A 27 -10.90 -7.23 -1.41
C MET A 27 -11.74 -5.97 -1.16
N LEU A 28 -11.14 -4.90 -0.64
CA LEU A 28 -11.86 -3.66 -0.36
C LEU A 28 -12.29 -2.97 -1.68
N GLY A 29 -11.47 -3.02 -2.71
CA GLY A 29 -11.79 -2.48 -4.02
C GLY A 29 -13.04 -3.13 -4.62
N GLN A 30 -13.13 -4.46 -4.56
CA GLN A 30 -14.30 -5.20 -5.04
C GLN A 30 -15.57 -4.85 -4.27
N GLU A 31 -15.50 -4.78 -2.94
CA GLU A 31 -16.64 -4.39 -2.10
C GLU A 31 -17.20 -3.02 -2.52
N LYS A 32 -16.31 -2.05 -2.76
CA LYS A 32 -16.69 -0.70 -3.17
C LYS A 32 -17.30 -0.65 -4.57
N ILE A 33 -16.76 -1.42 -5.51
CA ILE A 33 -17.33 -1.54 -6.86
C ILE A 33 -18.74 -2.16 -6.79
N VAL A 34 -18.93 -3.22 -5.99
CA VAL A 34 -20.23 -3.88 -5.82
C VAL A 34 -21.24 -2.94 -5.14
N GLN A 35 -20.82 -2.17 -4.12
CA GLN A 35 -21.67 -1.16 -3.49
C GLN A 35 -22.12 -0.08 -4.48
N ALA A 36 -21.23 0.34 -5.39
CA ALA A 36 -21.55 1.27 -6.47
C ALA A 36 -22.62 0.71 -7.42
N MET A 37 -22.45 -0.54 -7.88
CA MET A 37 -23.38 -1.19 -8.81
C MET A 37 -24.73 -1.50 -8.18
N ALA A 38 -24.77 -1.76 -6.87
CA ALA A 38 -26.00 -2.05 -6.15
C ALA A 38 -26.86 -0.80 -5.87
N GLY A 39 -26.43 0.40 -6.28
CA GLY A 39 -27.15 1.66 -6.04
C GLY A 39 -27.31 2.01 -4.56
N ARG A 40 -26.57 1.35 -3.67
CA ARG A 40 -26.63 1.55 -2.21
C ARG A 40 -25.71 2.65 -1.71
N SER A 41 -24.90 3.22 -2.60
CA SER A 41 -24.09 4.41 -2.33
C SER A 41 -24.62 5.57 -3.15
N SER A 42 -25.06 6.63 -2.47
CA SER A 42 -25.31 7.92 -3.08
C SER A 42 -24.03 8.52 -3.64
N ASP A 43 -24.17 9.17 -4.79
CA ASP A 43 -23.30 10.16 -5.42
C ASP A 43 -22.02 9.68 -6.14
N GLU A 44 -21.78 10.38 -7.25
CA GLU A 44 -20.76 10.27 -8.31
C GLU A 44 -19.33 9.88 -7.84
N ALA A 45 -19.03 10.04 -6.55
CA ALA A 45 -17.76 9.69 -5.91
C ALA A 45 -17.39 8.20 -6.00
N VAL A 46 -18.37 7.28 -6.06
CA VAL A 46 -18.09 5.83 -6.10
C VAL A 46 -17.82 5.32 -7.52
N ILE A 47 -18.49 5.89 -8.52
CA ILE A 47 -18.25 5.58 -9.94
C ILE A 47 -16.87 6.10 -10.36
N ASN A 48 -16.52 7.33 -9.95
CA ASN A 48 -15.18 7.88 -10.15
C ASN A 48 -14.12 7.08 -9.40
N ALA A 49 -14.38 6.63 -8.17
CA ALA A 49 -13.45 5.77 -7.43
C ALA A 49 -13.16 4.43 -8.13
N ALA A 50 -14.14 3.81 -8.80
CA ALA A 50 -13.94 2.57 -9.53
C ALA A 50 -13.03 2.75 -10.76
N LEU A 51 -13.21 3.85 -11.51
CA LEU A 51 -12.37 4.20 -12.65
C LEU A 51 -10.96 4.64 -12.20
N ASP A 52 -10.87 5.40 -11.10
CA ASP A 52 -9.59 5.79 -10.49
C ASP A 52 -8.81 4.57 -10.05
N ILE A 53 -9.42 3.60 -9.35
CA ILE A 53 -8.76 2.36 -8.90
C ILE A 53 -8.23 1.56 -10.10
N PHE A 54 -8.97 1.49 -11.20
CA PHE A 54 -8.53 0.78 -12.41
C PHE A 54 -7.32 1.49 -13.06
N SER A 55 -7.33 2.82 -13.15
CA SER A 55 -6.19 3.59 -13.67
C SER A 55 -4.96 3.50 -12.75
N LEU A 56 -5.18 3.51 -11.42
CA LEU A 56 -4.14 3.34 -10.41
C LEU A 56 -3.55 1.95 -10.44
N ALA A 57 -4.34 0.91 -10.68
CA ALA A 57 -3.85 -0.47 -10.80
C ALA A 57 -2.81 -0.61 -11.93
N ILE A 58 -2.98 0.13 -13.03
CA ILE A 58 -2.03 0.15 -14.15
C ILE A 58 -0.75 0.92 -13.76
N GLY A 59 -0.86 2.01 -12.99
CA GLY A 59 0.29 2.76 -12.47
C GLY A 59 1.04 2.08 -11.31
N LEU A 60 0.34 1.27 -10.51
CA LEU A 60 0.88 0.61 -9.31
C LEU A 60 1.91 -0.49 -9.63
N ALA A 61 1.89 -1.01 -10.86
CA ALA A 61 2.81 -2.04 -11.33
C ALA A 61 4.22 -1.50 -11.68
N SER A 62 4.45 -0.19 -11.59
CA SER A 62 5.77 0.41 -11.86
C SER A 62 6.77 0.10 -10.75
N VAL A 63 8.05 -0.10 -11.11
CA VAL A 63 9.17 -0.27 -10.17
C VAL A 63 9.25 0.89 -9.16
N GLN A 64 8.78 2.08 -9.52
CA GLN A 64 8.75 3.25 -8.62
C GLN A 64 7.91 3.03 -7.35
N THR A 65 6.93 2.13 -7.37
CA THR A 65 6.08 1.86 -6.20
C THR A 65 6.79 1.06 -5.11
N LEU A 66 7.90 0.40 -5.45
CA LEU A 66 8.75 -0.29 -4.47
C LEU A 66 9.62 0.67 -3.67
N VAL A 67 9.85 1.90 -4.16
CA VAL A 67 10.80 2.83 -3.54
C VAL A 67 10.37 3.25 -2.13
N PRO A 68 9.14 3.76 -1.88
CA PRO A 68 8.75 4.17 -0.53
C PRO A 68 8.76 2.99 0.48
N PRO A 69 8.21 1.80 0.16
CA PRO A 69 8.29 0.64 1.05
C PRO A 69 9.73 0.19 1.34
N LEU A 70 10.61 0.20 0.33
CA LEU A 70 12.01 -0.20 0.51
C LEU A 70 12.74 0.77 1.44
N LEU A 71 12.55 2.08 1.24
CA LEU A 71 13.14 3.09 2.11
C LEU A 71 12.69 2.91 3.56
N LEU A 72 11.40 2.68 3.79
CA LEU A 72 10.86 2.43 5.12
C LEU A 72 11.57 1.26 5.82
N VAL A 73 11.70 0.14 5.10
CA VAL A 73 12.32 -1.08 5.61
C VAL A 73 13.81 -0.89 5.88
N ILE A 74 14.53 -0.25 4.96
CA ILE A 74 15.96 0.04 5.12
C ILE A 74 16.18 0.92 6.35
N VAL A 75 15.41 2.00 6.51
CA VAL A 75 15.52 2.89 7.67
C VAL A 75 15.20 2.13 8.95
N GLY A 76 14.15 1.29 8.95
CA GLY A 76 13.77 0.48 10.10
C GLY A 76 14.86 -0.50 10.53
N GLU A 77 15.49 -1.18 9.56
CA GLU A 77 16.55 -2.16 9.83
C GLU A 77 17.85 -1.48 10.28
N VAL A 78 18.25 -0.37 9.64
CA VAL A 78 19.45 0.39 9.99
C VAL A 78 19.33 1.00 11.38
N ALA A 79 18.16 1.56 11.71
CA ALA A 79 17.88 2.11 13.02
C ALA A 79 17.49 1.06 14.07
N ARG A 80 17.42 -0.23 13.70
CA ARG A 80 17.01 -1.36 14.56
C ARG A 80 15.70 -1.09 15.32
N LEU A 81 14.73 -0.50 14.61
CA LEU A 81 13.44 -0.13 15.19
C LEU A 81 12.55 -1.37 15.31
N LYS A 82 12.24 -1.77 16.54
CA LYS A 82 11.37 -2.92 16.83
C LYS A 82 9.89 -2.55 16.98
N SER A 83 9.57 -1.26 16.84
CA SER A 83 8.22 -0.73 17.09
C SER A 83 7.25 -1.17 15.98
N ALA A 84 6.16 -1.83 16.37
CA ALA A 84 5.07 -2.16 15.45
C ALA A 84 4.48 -0.89 14.81
N LEU A 85 4.36 0.18 15.59
CA LEU A 85 3.77 1.44 15.13
C LEU A 85 4.56 2.04 13.96
N TYR A 86 5.89 1.96 14.00
CA TYR A 86 6.75 2.47 12.92
C TYR A 86 6.42 1.79 11.59
N TYR A 87 6.34 0.46 11.57
CA TYR A 87 6.06 -0.29 10.34
C TYR A 87 4.62 -0.18 9.88
N VAL A 88 3.65 -0.17 10.82
CA VAL A 88 2.23 -0.01 10.48
C VAL A 88 2.01 1.37 9.87
N VAL A 89 2.29 2.45 10.61
CA VAL A 89 2.08 3.83 10.12
C VAL A 89 2.91 4.08 8.88
N GLY A 90 4.16 3.61 8.89
CA GLY A 90 5.07 3.69 7.77
C GLY A 90 4.56 3.00 6.50
N GLY A 91 3.97 1.80 6.63
CA GLY A 91 3.35 1.08 5.52
C GLY A 91 2.16 1.85 4.95
N GLY A 92 1.31 2.42 5.81
CA GLY A 92 0.21 3.31 5.38
C GLY A 92 0.70 4.51 4.58
N VAL A 93 1.71 5.22 5.11
CA VAL A 93 2.32 6.38 4.44
C VAL A 93 2.99 5.99 3.12
N ALA A 94 3.71 4.86 3.11
CA ALA A 94 4.42 4.36 1.92
C ALA A 94 3.46 4.10 0.76
N ILE A 95 2.28 3.53 1.03
CA ILE A 95 1.25 3.30 0.01
C ILE A 95 0.50 4.58 -0.35
N ALA A 96 0.18 5.42 0.63
CA ALA A 96 -0.53 6.70 0.41
C ALA A 96 0.29 7.70 -0.44
N ILE A 97 1.62 7.62 -0.44
CA ILE A 97 2.47 8.47 -1.26
C ILE A 97 2.46 8.06 -2.75
N ILE A 98 2.11 6.81 -3.08
CA ILE A 98 2.23 6.31 -4.46
C ILE A 98 1.42 7.12 -5.47
N PRO A 99 0.14 7.47 -5.24
CA PRO A 99 -0.61 8.31 -6.17
C PRO A 99 0.03 9.69 -6.39
N LEU A 100 0.66 10.27 -5.36
CA LEU A 100 1.38 11.54 -5.47
C LEU A 100 2.62 11.42 -6.34
N ILE A 101 3.29 10.27 -6.31
CA ILE A 101 4.43 9.99 -7.20
C ILE A 101 3.93 9.75 -8.63
N ALA A 102 2.83 8.99 -8.79
CA ALA A 102 2.26 8.67 -10.09
C ALA A 102 1.67 9.90 -10.82
N SER A 103 1.23 10.93 -10.08
CA SER A 103 0.77 12.19 -10.69
C SER A 103 1.91 13.01 -11.29
N LEU A 104 3.16 12.82 -10.82
CA LEU A 104 4.33 13.49 -11.41
C LEU A 104 4.65 12.96 -12.82
N SER A 105 4.43 11.67 -13.07
CA SER A 105 4.65 11.06 -14.39
C SER A 105 3.44 11.17 -15.31
N THR A 106 2.23 11.26 -14.75
CA THR A 106 0.97 11.24 -15.51
C THR A 106 -0.01 12.28 -14.94
N PRO A 107 0.27 13.59 -15.11
CA PRO A 107 -0.49 14.65 -14.44
C PRO A 107 -1.96 14.68 -14.86
N ALA A 108 -2.24 14.36 -16.12
CA ALA A 108 -3.61 14.34 -16.67
C ALA A 108 -4.49 13.24 -16.05
N ALA A 109 -3.91 12.12 -15.62
CA ALA A 109 -4.66 10.99 -15.06
C ALA A 109 -5.15 11.25 -13.63
N LEU A 110 -4.57 12.22 -12.92
CA LEU A 110 -4.86 12.53 -11.51
C LEU A 110 -5.35 13.96 -11.30
N ALA A 111 -5.66 14.70 -12.39
CA ALA A 111 -6.07 16.10 -12.35
C ALA A 111 -7.39 16.34 -11.58
N GLY A 112 -8.25 15.32 -11.44
CA GLY A 112 -9.47 15.37 -10.63
C GLY A 112 -9.26 15.09 -9.13
N GLY A 113 -8.05 14.70 -8.72
CA GLY A 113 -7.79 14.19 -7.38
C GLY A 113 -8.40 12.80 -7.16
N LEU A 114 -7.87 12.06 -6.17
CA LEU A 114 -8.43 10.77 -5.79
C LEU A 114 -9.62 10.94 -4.86
N SER A 115 -10.64 10.12 -5.08
CA SER A 115 -11.77 9.99 -4.13
C SER A 115 -11.28 9.64 -2.72
N PRO A 116 -11.89 10.20 -1.65
CA PRO A 116 -11.58 9.86 -0.25
C PRO A 116 -11.62 8.36 0.05
N VAL A 117 -12.46 7.62 -0.66
CA VAL A 117 -12.57 6.16 -0.53
C VAL A 117 -11.26 5.48 -0.96
N VAL A 118 -10.62 5.94 -2.04
CA VAL A 118 -9.36 5.39 -2.52
C VAL A 118 -8.26 5.60 -1.48
N TRP A 119 -8.19 6.80 -0.88
CA TRP A 119 -7.26 7.09 0.21
C TRP A 119 -7.44 6.14 1.40
N GLN A 120 -8.69 5.86 1.80
CA GLN A 120 -8.98 4.94 2.90
C GLN A 120 -8.55 3.50 2.58
N VAL A 121 -8.82 3.02 1.37
CA VAL A 121 -8.40 1.67 0.92
C VAL A 121 -6.87 1.55 0.93
N LEU A 122 -6.18 2.54 0.35
CA LEU A 122 -4.71 2.59 0.31
C LEU A 122 -4.09 2.62 1.70
N ALA A 123 -4.61 3.47 2.60
CA ALA A 123 -4.14 3.55 3.98
C ALA A 123 -4.33 2.22 4.72
N THR A 124 -5.51 1.61 4.60
CA THR A 124 -5.83 0.32 5.24
C THR A 124 -4.91 -0.79 4.74
N ALA A 125 -4.70 -0.87 3.43
CA ALA A 125 -3.82 -1.86 2.82
C ALA A 125 -2.35 -1.65 3.19
N GLY A 126 -1.90 -0.41 3.28
CA GLY A 126 -0.55 -0.07 3.73
C GLY A 126 -0.33 -0.41 5.21
N PHE A 127 -1.31 -0.14 6.08
CA PHE A 127 -1.26 -0.55 7.48
C PHE A 127 -1.19 -2.06 7.64
N ALA A 128 -1.99 -2.81 6.87
CA ALA A 128 -1.98 -4.27 6.89
C ALA A 128 -0.62 -4.85 6.42
N GLY A 129 -0.07 -4.34 5.31
CA GLY A 129 1.25 -4.77 4.82
C GLY A 129 2.37 -4.45 5.80
N GLY A 130 2.36 -3.23 6.36
CA GLY A 130 3.31 -2.81 7.39
C GLY A 130 3.27 -3.69 8.65
N PHE A 131 2.07 -4.10 9.06
CA PHE A 131 1.88 -5.02 10.18
C PHE A 131 2.46 -6.42 9.89
N ILE A 132 2.20 -6.98 8.71
CA ILE A 132 2.75 -8.28 8.30
C ILE A 132 4.28 -8.25 8.21
N TYR A 133 4.85 -7.17 7.65
CA TYR A 133 6.30 -7.01 7.63
C TYR A 133 6.89 -7.04 9.05
N TRP A 134 6.27 -6.31 9.98
CA TRP A 134 6.72 -6.28 11.37
C TRP A 134 6.65 -7.66 12.05
N LEU A 135 5.56 -8.41 11.86
CA LEU A 135 5.41 -9.75 12.43
C LEU A 135 6.51 -10.71 11.97
N LEU A 136 6.85 -10.65 10.67
CA LEU A 136 7.81 -11.57 10.07
C LEU A 136 9.26 -11.14 10.36
N ALA A 137 9.61 -9.88 10.09
CA ALA A 137 10.98 -9.37 10.15
C ALA A 137 11.20 -8.36 11.30
N GLY A 138 10.31 -7.37 11.43
CA GLY A 138 10.50 -6.21 12.31
C GLY A 138 10.57 -6.51 13.82
N ARG A 139 9.91 -7.57 14.31
CA ARG A 139 9.99 -7.96 15.73
C ARG A 139 11.41 -8.33 16.17
N THR A 140 12.22 -8.80 15.24
CA THR A 140 13.57 -9.25 15.54
C THR A 140 14.63 -8.20 15.27
N ALA A 141 14.37 -7.22 14.38
CA ALA A 141 15.30 -6.19 13.88
C ALA A 141 16.38 -5.77 14.90
#